data_AF-A0A7W1AZX2-F1
#
_entry.id   AF-A0A7W1AZX2-F1
#
_cell.length_a   1.000
_cell.length_b   1.000
_cell.length_c   1.000
_cell.angle_alpha   90.00
_cell.angle_beta   90.00
_cell.angle_gamma   90.00
#
_symmetry.space_group_name_H-M   'P 1'
#
loop_
_entity.id
_entity.type
_entity.pdbx_description
1 polymer ?
#
loop_
_entity_poly.entity_id
_entity_poly.type
_entity_poly.pdbx_seq_one_letter_code
_entity_poly.pdbx_strand_id
1 'polypeptide(L)'
;MSTSPSVSLAAAAAGLPSRYVYWHGHSGRRYLFTATDPASLADFDDCVAMAVHSGLIAWVGEVAALARMKAAARYCRAAIYVHLLAATDEERGAVIEDLRPSGRAQLRHAA
;
A
#
# COMPACT_ATOMS: atom_id res chain seq x y z
N MET A 1 5.54 15.17 -6.07
CA MET A 1 5.22 15.43 -4.66
C MET A 1 5.60 14.18 -3.86
N SER A 2 6.28 14.32 -2.71
CA SER A 2 6.62 13.18 -1.87
C SER A 2 5.34 12.70 -1.18
N THR A 3 4.87 11.50 -1.49
CA THR A 3 3.66 10.91 -0.90
C THR A 3 4.01 10.36 0.48
N SER A 4 4.25 11.21 1.47
CA SER A 4 4.48 10.74 2.84
C SER A 4 3.13 10.44 3.52
N PRO A 5 3.05 9.40 4.38
CA PRO A 5 1.82 9.09 5.09
C PRO A 5 1.47 10.17 6.12
N SER A 6 0.18 10.37 6.38
CA SER A 6 -0.32 11.13 7.52
C SER A 6 -1.01 10.20 8.53
N VAL A 7 -0.86 10.52 9.83
CA VAL A 7 -1.39 9.69 10.92
C VAL A 7 -2.90 9.86 11.04
N SER A 8 -3.62 8.75 11.28
CA SER A 8 -5.03 8.81 11.66
C SER A 8 -5.18 9.24 13.12
N LEU A 9 -5.88 10.34 13.38
CA LEU A 9 -6.15 10.83 14.74
C LEU A 9 -6.88 9.80 15.59
N ALA A 10 -7.86 9.09 15.00
CA ALA A 10 -8.59 8.03 15.70
C ALA A 10 -7.65 6.86 16.07
N ALA A 11 -6.73 6.50 15.18
CA ALA A 11 -5.76 5.46 15.46
C ALA A 11 -4.74 5.90 16.51
N ALA A 12 -4.30 7.16 16.48
CA ALA A 12 -3.45 7.73 17.51
C ALA A 12 -4.13 7.72 18.89
N ALA A 13 -5.39 8.15 18.96
CA ALA A 13 -6.19 8.09 20.19
C ALA A 13 -6.38 6.66 20.71
N ALA A 14 -6.43 5.67 19.81
CA ALA A 14 -6.49 4.25 20.14
C ALA A 14 -5.11 3.60 20.43
N GLY A 15 -4.01 4.36 20.42
CA GLY A 15 -2.66 3.83 20.67
C GLY A 15 -2.05 3.03 19.51
N LEU A 16 -2.58 3.17 18.30
CA LEU A 16 -2.18 2.43 17.08
C LEU A 16 -1.75 3.35 15.92
N PRO A 17 -0.92 4.40 16.15
CA PRO A 17 -0.66 5.46 15.16
C PRO A 17 0.07 5.00 13.89
N SER A 18 0.82 3.89 13.96
CA SER A 18 1.54 3.30 12.83
C SER A 18 0.74 2.22 12.09
N ARG A 19 -0.33 1.69 12.71
CA ARG A 19 -1.15 0.64 12.11
C ARG A 19 -2.12 1.20 11.09
N TYR A 20 -2.71 2.37 11.32
CA TYR A 20 -3.68 2.97 10.40
C TYR A 20 -3.20 4.35 9.96
N VAL A 21 -2.82 4.44 8.70
CA VAL A 21 -2.22 5.65 8.12
C VAL A 21 -2.93 6.04 6.84
N TYR A 22 -2.95 7.33 6.55
CA TYR A 22 -3.50 7.88 5.33
C TYR A 22 -2.40 8.13 4.30
N TRP A 23 -2.66 7.74 3.06
CA TRP A 23 -1.82 8.07 1.91
C TRP A 23 -2.62 8.93 0.93
N HIS A 24 -1.93 9.85 0.26
CA HIS A 24 -2.55 10.75 -0.70
C HIS A 24 -2.10 10.38 -2.11
N GLY A 25 -3.08 10.24 -3.01
CA GLY A 25 -2.82 10.02 -4.43
C GLY A 25 -2.49 11.31 -5.18
N HIS A 26 -2.13 11.17 -6.45
CA HIS A 26 -1.84 12.31 -7.35
C HIS A 26 -3.05 13.23 -7.55
N SER A 27 -4.26 12.67 -7.44
CA SER A 27 -5.53 13.41 -7.47
C SER A 27 -5.79 14.26 -6.22
N GLY A 28 -5.00 14.10 -5.16
CA GLY A 28 -5.23 14.71 -3.85
C GLY A 28 -6.19 13.93 -2.95
N ARG A 29 -6.84 12.87 -3.47
CA ARG A 29 -7.66 11.95 -2.67
C ARG A 29 -6.82 11.28 -1.59
N ARG A 30 -7.49 10.97 -0.49
CA ARG A 30 -6.92 10.34 0.70
C ARG A 30 -7.44 8.91 0.84
N TYR A 31 -6.54 7.97 1.07
CA TYR A 31 -6.84 6.55 1.20
C TYR A 31 -6.34 6.05 2.55
N LEU A 32 -7.20 5.34 3.29
CA LEU A 32 -6.83 4.72 4.55
C LEU A 32 -6.17 3.37 4.29
N PHE A 33 -5.01 3.16 4.90
CA PHE A 33 -4.24 1.95 4.80
C PHE A 33 -3.95 1.37 6.18
N THR A 34 -3.99 0.04 6.26
CA THR A 34 -3.67 -0.72 7.46
C THR A 34 -2.34 -1.43 7.28
N ALA A 35 -1.38 -1.21 8.18
CA ALA A 35 -0.13 -1.95 8.20
C ALA A 35 -0.41 -3.42 8.55
N THR A 36 0.19 -4.33 7.79
CA THR A 36 0.06 -5.77 7.98
C THR A 36 1.39 -6.48 7.82
N ASP A 37 1.50 -7.70 8.34
CA ASP A 37 2.63 -8.56 8.07
C ASP A 37 2.43 -9.33 6.76
N PRO A 38 3.52 -9.76 6.10
CA PRO A 38 3.41 -10.55 4.87
C PRO A 38 2.72 -11.90 5.04
N ALA A 39 2.70 -12.47 6.25
CA ALA A 39 2.08 -13.78 6.52
C ALA A 39 0.55 -13.70 6.50
N SER A 40 -0.01 -12.55 6.87
CA SER A 40 -1.43 -12.26 6.90
C SER A 40 -1.97 -11.76 5.55
N LEU A 41 -1.12 -11.59 4.53
CA LEU A 41 -1.55 -11.09 3.22
C LEU A 41 -2.62 -11.97 2.56
N ALA A 42 -2.57 -13.28 2.79
CA ALA A 42 -3.55 -14.23 2.22
C ALA A 42 -4.99 -13.96 2.72
N ASP A 43 -5.16 -13.28 3.85
CA ASP A 43 -6.48 -12.91 4.38
C ASP A 43 -7.12 -11.72 3.63
N PHE A 44 -6.40 -11.14 2.64
CA PHE A 44 -6.78 -9.90 1.95
C PHE A 44 -6.80 -10.03 0.42
N ASP A 45 -7.04 -11.22 -0.15
CA ASP A 45 -6.85 -11.52 -1.58
C ASP A 45 -7.51 -10.52 -2.57
N ASP A 46 -8.63 -9.89 -2.19
CA ASP A 46 -9.36 -8.89 -3.01
C ASP A 46 -9.10 -7.43 -2.62
N CYS A 47 -7.97 -7.14 -1.97
CA CYS A 47 -7.62 -5.79 -1.52
C CYS A 47 -6.47 -5.18 -2.33
N VAL A 48 -6.33 -3.86 -2.22
CA VAL A 48 -5.12 -3.16 -2.71
C VAL A 48 -4.03 -3.27 -1.65
N ALA A 49 -2.85 -3.71 -2.05
CA ALA A 49 -1.63 -3.70 -1.25
C ALA A 49 -0.66 -2.62 -1.72
N MET A 50 0.15 -2.16 -0.78
CA MET A 50 1.19 -1.18 -0.99
C MET A 50 2.44 -1.55 -0.20
N ALA A 51 3.58 -1.57 -0.87
CA ALA A 51 4.87 -1.80 -0.25
C ALA A 51 5.65 -0.48 -0.17
N VAL A 52 6.06 -0.12 1.04
CA VAL A 52 6.71 1.15 1.35
C VAL A 52 8.13 0.90 1.84
N HIS A 53 9.11 1.55 1.21
CA HIS A 53 10.51 1.46 1.61
C HIS A 53 11.05 2.87 1.87
N SER A 54 11.68 3.07 3.03
CA SER A 54 12.22 4.36 3.46
C SER A 54 11.22 5.53 3.35
N GLY A 55 9.94 5.25 3.66
CA GLY A 55 8.86 6.24 3.62
C GLY A 55 8.28 6.54 2.24
N LEU A 56 8.72 5.84 1.19
CA LEU A 56 8.24 6.04 -0.18
C LEU A 56 7.51 4.79 -0.71
N ILE A 57 6.48 5.02 -1.53
CA ILE A 57 5.77 3.94 -2.23
C ILE A 57 6.73 3.29 -3.24
N ALA A 58 7.14 2.05 -2.97
CA ALA A 58 7.98 1.26 -3.88
C ALA A 58 7.14 0.43 -4.84
N TRP A 59 5.90 0.10 -4.45
CA TRP A 59 4.94 -0.64 -5.26
C TRP A 59 3.52 -0.49 -4.69
N VAL A 60 2.52 -0.54 -5.59
CA VAL A 60 1.10 -0.58 -5.27
C VAL A 60 0.40 -1.44 -6.33
N GLY A 61 -0.55 -2.25 -5.90
CA GLY A 61 -1.30 -3.18 -6.76
C GLY A 61 -2.23 -4.05 -5.94
N GLU A 62 -2.86 -5.05 -6.57
CA GLU A 62 -3.69 -6.02 -5.84
C GLU A 62 -2.85 -6.98 -5.00
N VAL A 63 -3.39 -7.43 -3.86
CA VAL A 63 -2.75 -8.41 -2.97
C VAL A 63 -2.38 -9.69 -3.73
N ALA A 64 -3.25 -10.20 -4.59
CA ALA A 64 -2.98 -11.38 -5.41
C ALA A 64 -1.74 -11.20 -6.31
N ALA A 65 -1.50 -9.99 -6.85
CA ALA A 65 -0.30 -9.69 -7.63
C ALA A 65 0.96 -9.67 -6.75
N LEU A 66 0.86 -9.14 -5.52
CA LEU A 66 1.95 -9.16 -4.54
C LEU A 66 2.34 -10.59 -4.16
N ALA A 67 1.35 -11.45 -3.91
CA ALA A 67 1.57 -12.86 -3.53
C ALA A 67 2.24 -13.68 -4.65
N ARG A 68 1.92 -13.39 -5.92
CA ARG A 68 2.50 -14.07 -7.10
C ARG A 68 3.92 -13.65 -7.44
N MET A 69 4.33 -12.42 -7.09
CA MET A 69 5.72 -11.99 -7.22
C MET A 69 6.57 -12.75 -6.20
N LYS A 70 7.08 -13.92 -6.59
CA LYS A 70 8.09 -14.67 -5.81
C LYS A 70 9.12 -13.67 -5.26
N ALA A 71 9.15 -13.53 -3.94
CA ALA A 71 9.94 -12.60 -3.12
C ALA A 71 9.18 -11.41 -2.49
N ALA A 72 8.40 -11.74 -1.46
CA ALA A 72 8.50 -11.05 -0.17
C ALA A 72 9.96 -10.78 0.27
N ALA A 73 10.97 -11.49 -0.27
CA ALA A 73 12.40 -11.20 -0.09
C ALA A 73 12.90 -9.89 -0.74
N ARG A 74 12.23 -9.34 -1.77
CA ARG A 74 12.56 -8.01 -2.32
C ARG A 74 12.01 -6.88 -1.47
N TYR A 75 10.90 -7.15 -0.79
CA TYR A 75 10.22 -6.27 0.13
C TYR A 75 10.42 -6.68 1.58
N CYS A 76 11.43 -7.51 1.89
CA CYS A 76 11.62 -8.05 3.24
C CYS A 76 11.91 -6.96 4.29
N ARG A 77 12.28 -5.76 3.80
CA ARG A 77 12.48 -4.55 4.60
C ARG A 77 11.47 -3.45 4.29
N ALA A 78 10.45 -3.74 3.49
CA ALA A 78 9.37 -2.80 3.22
C ALA A 78 8.24 -3.02 4.21
N ALA A 79 7.62 -1.93 4.65
CA ALA A 79 6.36 -2.00 5.36
C ALA A 79 5.25 -2.30 4.34
N ILE A 80 4.42 -3.29 4.65
CA ILE A 80 3.28 -3.67 3.82
C ILE A 80 2.02 -3.06 4.42
N TYR A 81 1.22 -2.46 3.55
CA TYR A 81 -0.06 -1.88 3.88
C TYR A 81 -1.15 -2.42 2.96
N VAL A 82 -2.36 -2.56 3.49
CA VAL A 82 -3.55 -2.94 2.73
C VAL A 82 -4.65 -1.89 2.83
N HIS A 83 -5.37 -1.66 1.74
CA HIS A 83 -6.53 -0.80 1.67
C HIS A 83 -7.78 -1.66 1.46
N LEU A 84 -8.68 -1.59 2.44
CA LEU A 84 -9.85 -2.47 2.57
C LEU A 84 -11.17 -1.83 2.13
N LEU A 85 -11.14 -0.58 1.65
CA LEU A 85 -12.35 0.21 1.38
C LEU A 85 -12.70 0.34 -0.11
N ALA A 86 -11.96 -0.36 -0.99
CA ALA A 86 -12.25 -0.46 -2.42
C ALA A 86 -12.94 -1.80 -2.70
N ALA A 87 -14.26 -1.76 -2.87
CA ALA A 87 -15.11 -2.95 -2.97
C ALA A 87 -15.10 -3.54 -4.40
N THR A 88 -15.01 -2.70 -5.43
CA THR A 88 -15.05 -3.15 -6.83
C THR A 88 -13.67 -3.13 -7.50
N ASP A 89 -13.54 -3.87 -8.60
CA ASP A 89 -12.31 -3.86 -9.43
C ASP A 89 -11.99 -2.46 -9.94
N GLU A 90 -13.01 -1.68 -10.31
CA GLU A 90 -12.85 -0.30 -10.79
C GLU A 90 -12.33 0.62 -9.68
N GLU A 91 -12.86 0.47 -8.46
CA GLU A 91 -12.39 1.23 -7.30
C GLU A 91 -10.94 0.89 -6.96
N ARG A 92 -10.59 -0.41 -6.97
CA ARG A 92 -9.20 -0.87 -6.76
C ARG A 92 -8.27 -0.31 -7.83
N GLY A 93 -8.67 -0.39 -9.09
CA GLY A 93 -7.92 0.19 -10.22
C GLY A 93 -7.69 1.68 -10.05
N ALA A 94 -8.73 2.44 -9.67
CA ALA A 94 -8.61 3.88 -9.44
C ALA A 94 -7.62 4.21 -8.30
N VAL A 95 -7.65 3.47 -7.19
CA VAL A 95 -6.70 3.64 -6.07
C VAL A 95 -5.26 3.34 -6.54
N ILE A 96 -5.07 2.24 -7.26
CA ILE A 96 -3.75 1.80 -7.74
C ILE A 96 -3.16 2.83 -8.69
N GLU A 97 -3.93 3.29 -9.69
CA GLU A 97 -3.47 4.31 -10.65
C GLU A 97 -3.13 5.62 -9.94
N ASP A 98 -3.97 6.04 -9.00
CA ASP A 98 -3.78 7.31 -8.29
C ASP A 98 -2.60 7.30 -7.32
N LEU A 99 -2.18 6.13 -6.83
CA LEU A 99 -1.01 5.98 -5.95
C LEU A 99 0.26 5.51 -6.68
N ARG A 100 0.16 5.19 -7.98
CA ARG A 100 1.27 4.62 -8.74
C ARG A 100 2.47 5.58 -8.79
N PRO A 101 3.67 5.18 -8.35
CA PRO A 101 4.85 6.05 -8.38
C PRO A 101 5.16 6.55 -9.80
N SER A 102 5.26 7.87 -9.97
CA SER A 102 5.43 8.54 -11.27
C SER A 102 6.89 8.58 -11.79
N GLY A 103 7.77 7.67 -11.35
CA GLY A 103 9.19 7.63 -11.78
C GLY A 103 9.97 6.38 -11.33
N ARG A 104 11.29 6.32 -11.63
CA ARG A 104 12.27 5.21 -11.41
C ARG A 104 12.29 4.51 -10.02
N ALA A 105 11.46 4.94 -9.07
CA ALA A 105 11.19 4.26 -7.81
C ALA A 105 10.39 2.95 -7.97
N GLN A 106 9.95 2.62 -9.18
CA GLN A 106 9.63 1.23 -9.51
C GLN A 106 10.92 0.41 -9.42
N LEU A 107 11.04 -0.39 -8.38
CA LEU A 107 11.86 -1.58 -8.48
C LEU A 107 11.35 -2.35 -9.72
N ARG A 108 12.12 -2.36 -10.81
CA ARG A 108 11.67 -2.93 -12.09
C ARG A 108 11.39 -4.43 -11.93
N HIS A 109 10.38 -4.94 -12.63
CA HIS A 109 10.26 -6.37 -12.92
C HIS A 109 11.47 -6.75 -13.78
N ALA A 110 12.48 -7.39 -13.21
CA ALA A 110 13.41 -8.18 -13.98
C ALA A 110 12.90 -9.62 -13.89
N ALA A 111 12.35 -10.09 -15.01
CA ALA A 111 12.10 -11.50 -15.26
C ALA A 111 13.41 -12.29 -15.29
#